data_AF-A0A530M0N7-F1
#
_entry.id   AF-A0A530M0N7-F1
#
_cell.length_a   1.000
_cell.length_b   1.000
_cell.length_c   1.000
_cell.angle_alpha   90.00
_cell.angle_beta   90.00
_cell.angle_gamma   90.00
#
_symmetry.space_group_name_H-M   'P 1'
#
loop_
_entity.id
_entity.type
_entity.pdbx_description
1 polymer ?
#
loop_
_entity_poly.entity_id
_entity_poly.type
_entity_poly.pdbx_seq_one_letter_code
_entity_poly.pdbx_strand_id
1 'polypeptide(L)'
;MRFAALTASAALIAAIFSPGAVLAAEAHQLPGAAMSLWWVLPFAGLLLCIATGPLLFRHAWEHHYGKIAAFWAALVIGPLALAFGIPSATQAVLHALLTEYMSFIILLFALFTISGGIFVAGNIHGTPLVNAGLLLGGAVLASVIGTTGASMIL
;
A
#
# COMPACT_ATOMS: atom_id res chain seq x y z
N MET A 1 17.99 6.99 16.47
CA MET A 1 16.91 6.71 15.50
C MET A 1 16.81 5.24 15.10
N ARG A 2 17.89 4.54 14.72
CA ARG A 2 17.86 3.10 14.34
C ARG A 2 17.35 2.16 15.44
N PHE A 3 17.72 2.41 16.70
CA PHE A 3 17.25 1.60 17.84
C PHE A 3 15.75 1.73 18.13
N ALA A 4 15.20 2.95 18.06
CA ALA A 4 13.76 3.17 18.26
C ALA A 4 12.91 2.53 17.15
N ALA A 5 13.41 2.54 15.91
CA ALA A 5 12.77 1.86 14.78
C ALA A 5 12.81 0.33 14.97
N LEU A 6 13.94 -0.24 15.41
CA LEU A 6 14.08 -1.67 15.67
C LEU A 6 13.17 -2.14 16.82
N THR A 7 13.04 -1.36 17.89
CA THR A 7 12.15 -1.70 19.02
C THR A 7 10.68 -1.57 18.65
N ALA A 8 10.29 -0.58 17.84
CA ALA A 8 8.92 -0.45 17.34
C ALA A 8 8.55 -1.60 16.39
N SER A 9 9.47 -1.99 15.50
CA SER A 9 9.28 -3.15 14.62
C SER A 9 9.18 -4.46 15.40
N ALA A 10 10.02 -4.65 16.42
CA ALA A 10 9.97 -5.85 17.27
C ALA A 10 8.67 -5.93 18.10
N ALA A 11 8.20 -4.81 18.64
CA ALA A 11 6.93 -4.75 19.36
C ALA A 11 5.73 -5.00 18.43
N LEU A 12 5.78 -4.50 17.20
CA LEU A 12 4.76 -4.76 16.18
C LEU A 12 4.73 -6.25 15.79
N ILE A 13 5.90 -6.86 15.58
CA ILE A 13 6.03 -8.30 15.30
C ILE A 13 5.48 -9.12 16.47
N ALA A 14 5.86 -8.81 17.71
CA ALA A 14 5.37 -9.52 18.89
C ALA A 14 3.85 -9.40 19.07
N ALA A 15 3.26 -8.24 18.74
CA ALA A 15 1.82 -8.04 18.77
C ALA A 15 1.09 -8.87 17.70
N ILE A 16 1.66 -8.98 16.49
CA ILE A 16 1.13 -9.79 15.37
C ILE A 16 1.11 -11.29 15.72
N PHE A 17 2.10 -11.80 16.47
CA PHE A 17 2.20 -13.22 16.83
C PHE A 17 1.47 -13.60 18.14
N SER A 18 0.71 -12.67 18.75
CA SER A 18 -0.03 -12.99 19.97
C SER A 18 -1.30 -13.81 19.67
N PRO A 19 -1.53 -14.96 20.33
CA PRO A 19 -2.67 -15.85 20.04
C PRO A 19 -4.04 -15.22 20.34
N GLY A 20 -4.09 -14.13 21.12
CA GLY A 20 -5.32 -13.39 21.40
C GLY A 20 -5.89 -12.63 20.19
N ALA A 21 -5.05 -12.31 19.19
CA ALA A 21 -5.51 -11.62 17.98
C ALA A 21 -6.37 -12.52 17.07
N VAL A 22 -6.16 -13.84 17.12
CA VAL A 22 -6.88 -14.82 16.30
C VAL A 22 -8.28 -15.11 16.85
N LEU A 23 -8.46 -15.14 18.18
CA LEU A 23 -9.76 -15.41 18.82
C LEU A 23 -10.73 -14.22 18.78
N ALA A 24 -10.23 -13.00 18.59
CA ALA A 24 -11.05 -11.79 18.43
C ALA A 24 -11.61 -11.61 16.99
N ALA A 25 -11.17 -12.43 16.04
CA ALA A 25 -11.44 -12.26 14.62
C ALA A 25 -12.87 -12.65 14.20
N GLU A 26 -13.60 -13.45 14.98
CA GLU A 26 -14.90 -14.00 14.53
C GLU A 26 -16.11 -13.07 14.75
N ALA A 27 -15.99 -11.95 15.49
CA ALA A 27 -17.19 -11.28 16.01
C ALA A 27 -17.40 -9.79 15.67
N HIS A 28 -16.46 -9.06 15.06
CA HIS A 28 -16.61 -7.60 14.88
C HIS A 28 -16.18 -7.11 13.49
N GLN A 29 -16.99 -7.38 12.47
CA GLN A 29 -16.89 -6.68 11.19
C GLN A 29 -17.31 -5.21 11.38
N LEU A 30 -16.49 -4.26 10.91
CA LEU A 30 -16.86 -2.84 10.91
C LEU A 30 -18.11 -2.62 10.03
N PRO A 31 -19.12 -1.86 10.50
CA PRO A 31 -20.34 -1.61 9.75
C PRO A 31 -20.12 -0.52 8.69
N GLY A 32 -19.35 -0.84 7.64
CA GLY A 32 -18.93 0.12 6.62
C GLY A 32 -20.09 0.88 5.96
N ALA A 33 -21.25 0.24 5.80
CA ALA A 33 -22.46 0.87 5.25
C ALA A 33 -23.06 1.97 6.13
N ALA A 34 -22.82 1.91 7.45
CA ALA A 34 -23.29 2.90 8.42
C ALA A 34 -22.25 3.99 8.71
N MET A 35 -21.01 3.83 8.22
CA MET A 35 -19.95 4.80 8.42
C MET A 35 -20.14 6.00 7.49
N SER A 36 -20.02 7.20 8.05
CA SER A 36 -20.10 8.44 7.28
C SER A 36 -18.92 8.57 6.29
N LEU A 37 -19.14 9.28 5.18
CA LEU A 37 -18.08 9.59 4.21
C LEU A 37 -16.89 10.36 4.79
N TRP A 38 -17.05 11.00 5.96
CA TRP A 38 -15.97 11.67 6.67
C TRP A 38 -14.76 10.76 6.98
N TRP A 39 -14.95 9.44 7.05
CA TRP A 39 -13.86 8.47 7.25
C TRP A 39 -12.88 8.39 6.06
N VAL A 40 -13.25 8.89 4.88
CA VAL A 40 -12.37 8.96 3.69
C VAL A 40 -11.37 10.10 3.79
N LEU A 41 -11.60 11.08 4.65
CA LEU A 41 -10.82 12.33 4.68
C LEU A 41 -9.32 12.11 4.94
N PRO A 42 -8.90 11.24 5.87
CA PRO A 42 -7.48 10.90 6.04
C PRO A 42 -6.85 10.27 4.80
N PHE A 43 -7.59 9.43 4.08
CA PHE A 43 -7.13 8.82 2.83
C PHE A 43 -6.95 9.88 1.74
N ALA A 44 -7.94 10.75 1.54
CA ALA A 44 -7.85 11.86 0.59
C ALA A 44 -6.68 12.81 0.94
N GLY A 45 -6.48 13.10 2.22
CA GLY A 45 -5.37 13.90 2.70
C GLY A 45 -4.00 13.27 2.41
N LEU A 46 -3.86 11.96 2.65
CA LEU A 46 -2.65 11.22 2.29
C LEU A 46 -2.40 11.25 0.77
N LEU A 47 -3.43 11.04 -0.05
CA LEU A 47 -3.33 11.13 -1.51
C LEU A 47 -2.87 12.52 -1.98
N LEU A 48 -3.42 13.58 -1.38
CA LEU A 48 -3.01 14.94 -1.70
C LEU A 48 -1.54 15.18 -1.30
N CYS A 49 -1.12 14.66 -0.15
CA CYS A 49 0.27 14.75 0.28
C CYS A 49 1.21 14.04 -0.70
N ILE A 50 0.92 12.82 -1.16
CA ILE A 50 1.79 12.11 -2.10
C ILE A 50 1.80 12.75 -3.49
N ALA A 51 0.69 13.37 -3.92
CA ALA A 51 0.61 14.06 -5.19
C ALA A 51 1.37 15.40 -5.19
N THR A 52 1.29 16.16 -4.10
CA THR A 52 1.84 17.53 -4.03
C THR A 52 3.19 17.63 -3.34
N GLY A 53 3.47 16.76 -2.36
CA GLY A 53 4.68 16.78 -1.54
C GLY A 53 6.00 16.74 -2.34
N PRO A 54 6.17 15.78 -3.27
CA PRO A 54 7.37 15.73 -4.12
C PRO A 54 7.56 16.98 -4.99
N LEU A 55 6.46 17.63 -5.40
CA LEU A 55 6.48 18.78 -6.31
C LEU A 55 6.77 20.09 -5.58
N LEU A 56 6.14 20.31 -4.42
CA LEU A 56 6.22 21.58 -3.68
C LEU A 56 7.39 21.62 -2.69
N PHE A 57 7.75 20.50 -2.07
CA PHE A 57 8.71 20.46 -0.96
C PHE A 57 9.63 19.23 -1.01
N ARG A 58 10.27 18.98 -2.17
CA ARG A 58 11.07 17.79 -2.45
C ARG A 58 11.99 17.32 -1.30
N HIS A 59 12.88 18.20 -0.81
CA HIS A 59 13.85 17.82 0.23
C HIS A 59 13.18 17.44 1.56
N ALA A 60 12.13 18.16 1.96
CA ALA A 60 11.40 17.84 3.18
C ALA A 60 10.58 16.55 3.02
N TRP A 61 10.00 16.33 1.84
CA TRP A 61 9.24 15.14 1.51
C TRP A 61 10.09 13.87 1.61
N GLU A 62 11.25 13.86 0.97
CA GLU A 62 12.18 12.72 0.98
C GLU A 62 12.59 12.31 2.42
N HIS A 63 12.70 13.27 3.34
CA HIS A 63 13.05 12.99 4.75
C HIS A 63 11.87 12.71 5.67
N HIS A 64 10.65 13.11 5.32
CA HIS A 64 9.49 13.06 6.24
C HIS A 64 8.28 12.30 5.70
N TYR A 65 8.34 11.73 4.50
CA TYR A 65 7.27 10.91 3.93
C TYR A 65 6.71 9.88 4.92
N GLY A 66 7.59 9.10 5.57
CA GLY A 66 7.16 8.10 6.56
C GLY A 66 6.44 8.69 7.78
N LYS A 67 6.81 9.90 8.22
CA LYS A 67 6.13 10.58 9.34
C LYS A 67 4.75 11.08 8.92
N ILE A 68 4.63 11.61 7.70
CA ILE A 68 3.37 12.09 7.14
C ILE A 68 2.41 10.91 6.97
N ALA A 69 2.88 9.79 6.42
CA ALA A 69 2.08 8.57 6.30
C ALA A 69 1.63 8.03 7.67
N ALA A 70 2.54 8.00 8.66
CA ALA A 70 2.21 7.56 10.02
C ALA A 70 1.18 8.48 10.69
N PHE A 71 1.26 9.80 10.47
CA PHE A 71 0.28 10.76 10.96
C PHE A 71 -1.12 10.50 10.39
N TRP A 72 -1.24 10.33 9.07
CA TRP A 72 -2.52 10.02 8.44
C TRP A 72 -3.06 8.65 8.85
N ALA A 73 -2.19 7.64 9.00
CA ALA A 73 -2.58 6.33 9.52
C ALA A 73 -3.11 6.42 10.96
N ALA A 74 -2.44 7.19 11.83
CA ALA A 74 -2.90 7.41 13.20
C ALA A 74 -4.25 8.15 13.26
N LEU A 75 -4.49 9.08 12.32
CA LEU A 75 -5.79 9.75 12.16
C LEU A 75 -6.92 8.82 11.71
N VAL A 76 -6.63 7.65 11.15
CA VAL A 76 -7.64 6.62 10.89
C VAL A 76 -7.78 5.70 12.10
N ILE A 77 -6.66 5.15 12.56
CA ILE A 77 -6.64 4.11 13.61
C ILE A 77 -7.13 4.66 14.95
N GLY A 78 -6.74 5.89 15.32
CA GLY A 78 -7.12 6.51 16.59
C GLY A 78 -8.64 6.69 16.72
N PRO A 79 -9.29 7.41 15.80
CA PRO A 79 -10.75 7.53 15.81
C PRO A 79 -11.46 6.18 15.71
N LEU A 80 -10.93 5.23 14.93
CA LEU A 80 -11.51 3.89 14.82
C LEU A 80 -11.50 3.16 16.17
N ALA A 81 -10.38 3.23 16.89
CA ALA A 81 -10.24 2.64 18.22
C ALA A 81 -11.13 3.32 19.26
N LEU A 82 -11.37 4.62 19.14
CA LEU A 82 -12.27 5.37 20.03
C LEU A 82 -13.75 5.10 19.75
N ALA A 83 -14.15 5.01 18.47
CA ALA A 83 -15.54 4.87 18.07
C ALA A 83 -16.05 3.42 18.09
N PHE A 84 -15.19 2.46 17.74
CA PHE A 84 -15.56 1.04 17.61
C PHE A 84 -14.78 0.12 18.57
N GLY A 85 -13.87 0.69 19.37
CA GLY A 85 -13.07 -0.06 20.33
C GLY A 85 -11.72 -0.53 19.79
N ILE A 86 -10.77 -0.71 20.71
CA ILE A 86 -9.41 -1.19 20.42
C ILE A 86 -9.40 -2.57 19.71
N PRO A 87 -10.22 -3.57 20.12
CA PRO A 87 -10.21 -4.88 19.46
C PRO A 87 -10.59 -4.80 17.98
N SER A 88 -11.65 -4.07 17.63
CA SER A 88 -12.12 -3.94 16.24
C SER A 88 -11.15 -3.14 15.38
N ALA A 89 -10.58 -2.06 15.92
CA ALA A 89 -9.54 -1.31 15.21
C ALA A 89 -8.30 -2.17 14.95
N THR A 90 -7.87 -2.96 15.94
CA THR A 90 -6.72 -3.86 15.79
C THR A 90 -7.01 -4.95 14.77
N GLN A 91 -8.20 -5.56 14.80
CA GLN A 91 -8.61 -6.56 13.83
C GLN A 91 -8.60 -5.98 12.40
N ALA A 92 -9.18 -4.78 12.20
CA ALA A 92 -9.21 -4.13 10.90
C ALA A 92 -7.79 -3.85 10.36
N VAL A 93 -6.89 -3.35 11.21
CA VAL A 93 -5.48 -3.11 10.83
C VAL A 93 -4.77 -4.40 10.49
N LEU A 94 -4.93 -5.45 11.30
CA LEU A 94 -4.30 -6.74 11.06
C LEU A 94 -4.84 -7.41 9.78
N HIS A 95 -6.14 -7.32 9.53
CA HIS A 95 -6.74 -7.83 8.30
C HIS A 95 -6.21 -7.08 7.06
N ALA A 96 -6.16 -5.75 7.11
CA ALA A 96 -5.56 -4.96 6.02
C ALA A 96 -4.08 -5.30 5.81
N LEU A 97 -3.29 -5.47 6.87
CA LEU A 97 -1.87 -5.80 6.76
C LEU A 97 -1.61 -7.22 6.27
N LEU A 98 -2.31 -8.21 6.83
CA LEU A 98 -2.03 -9.63 6.59
C LEU A 98 -2.78 -10.20 5.39
N THR A 99 -4.02 -9.77 5.17
CA THR A 99 -4.86 -10.31 4.09
C THR A 99 -4.72 -9.50 2.81
N GLU A 100 -4.70 -8.17 2.90
CA GLU A 100 -4.63 -7.31 1.70
C GLU A 100 -3.18 -6.98 1.34
N TYR A 101 -2.44 -6.37 2.26
CA TYR A 101 -1.11 -5.83 1.98
C TYR A 101 -0.05 -6.92 1.77
N MET A 102 -0.03 -7.95 2.63
CA MET A 102 0.88 -9.09 2.45
C MET A 102 0.58 -9.86 1.17
N SER A 103 -0.71 -10.10 0.86
CA SER A 103 -1.11 -10.80 -0.36
C SER A 103 -0.68 -10.01 -1.60
N PHE A 104 -0.86 -8.68 -1.57
CA PHE A 104 -0.37 -7.79 -2.62
C PHE A 104 1.16 -7.85 -2.77
N ILE A 105 1.92 -7.83 -1.67
CA ILE A 105 3.40 -7.98 -1.71
C ILE A 105 3.80 -9.31 -2.35
N ILE A 106 3.14 -10.41 -1.98
CA ILE A 106 3.43 -11.74 -2.56
C ILE A 106 3.14 -11.74 -4.06
N LEU A 107 2.03 -11.13 -4.49
CA LEU A 107 1.69 -10.98 -5.90
C LEU A 107 2.75 -10.16 -6.66
N LEU A 108 3.16 -9.01 -6.11
CA LEU A 108 4.23 -8.19 -6.69
C LEU A 108 5.54 -8.96 -6.79
N PHE A 109 5.88 -9.73 -5.76
CA PHE A 109 7.10 -10.52 -5.73
C PHE A 109 7.11 -11.63 -6.79
N ALA A 110 5.99 -12.34 -6.94
CA ALA A 110 5.82 -13.35 -7.98
C ALA A 110 5.93 -12.72 -9.37
N LEU A 111 5.26 -11.59 -9.59
CA LEU A 111 5.28 -10.87 -10.84
C LEU A 111 6.67 -10.34 -11.19
N PHE A 112 7.40 -9.80 -10.21
CA PHE A 112 8.78 -9.35 -10.38
C PHE A 112 9.70 -10.52 -10.74
N THR A 113 9.55 -11.66 -10.08
CA THR A 113 10.36 -12.86 -10.34
C THR A 113 10.12 -13.40 -11.76
N ILE A 114 8.86 -13.46 -12.20
CA ILE A 114 8.51 -13.95 -13.54
C ILE A 114 8.92 -12.94 -14.62
N SER A 115 8.58 -11.65 -14.43
CA SER A 115 8.81 -10.60 -15.42
C SER A 115 10.29 -10.22 -15.53
N GLY A 116 11.04 -10.26 -14.42
CA GLY A 116 12.45 -9.92 -14.39
C GLY A 116 13.35 -10.86 -15.22
N GLY A 117 12.85 -12.06 -15.57
CA GLY A 117 13.51 -12.97 -16.52
C GLY A 117 13.16 -12.71 -17.99
N ILE A 118 12.22 -11.81 -18.28
CA ILE A 118 11.78 -11.51 -19.65
C ILE A 118 12.68 -10.42 -20.21
N PHE A 119 13.54 -10.80 -21.16
CA PHE A 119 14.41 -9.87 -21.87
C PHE A 119 13.88 -9.62 -23.27
N VAL A 120 13.41 -8.39 -23.53
CA VAL A 120 12.96 -7.96 -24.87
C VAL A 120 14.14 -7.31 -25.59
N ALA A 121 14.68 -8.02 -26.58
CA ALA A 121 15.78 -7.53 -27.42
C ALA A 121 15.39 -7.43 -28.89
N GLY A 122 15.92 -6.41 -29.56
CA GLY A 122 15.73 -6.16 -30.98
C GLY A 122 16.34 -4.82 -31.38
N ASN A 123 16.25 -4.48 -32.67
CA ASN A 123 16.69 -3.19 -33.18
C ASN A 123 15.62 -2.09 -32.93
N ILE A 124 15.30 -1.87 -31.66
CA ILE A 124 14.24 -0.96 -31.22
C ILE A 124 14.74 0.48 -31.35
N HIS A 125 14.34 1.16 -32.42
CA HIS A 125 14.62 2.58 -32.59
C HIS A 125 13.66 3.40 -31.75
N GLY A 126 14.17 4.33 -30.94
CA GLY A 126 13.39 5.22 -30.08
C GLY A 126 12.60 6.30 -30.82
N THR A 127 11.96 5.96 -31.93
CA THR A 127 11.07 6.86 -32.66
C THR A 127 9.71 6.96 -31.94
N PRO A 128 8.98 8.09 -32.09
CA PRO A 128 7.67 8.25 -31.46
C PRO A 128 6.68 7.13 -31.77
N LEU A 129 6.69 6.60 -33.01
CA LEU A 129 5.80 5.52 -33.43
C LEU A 129 6.11 4.21 -32.71
N VAL A 130 7.39 3.85 -32.57
CA VAL A 130 7.82 2.63 -31.88
C VAL A 130 7.49 2.72 -30.39
N ASN A 131 7.76 3.87 -29.75
CA ASN A 131 7.42 4.06 -28.34
C ASN A 131 5.90 4.03 -28.11
N ALA A 132 5.11 4.63 -29.00
CA ALA A 132 3.65 4.55 -28.94
C ALA A 132 3.16 3.10 -29.12
N GLY A 133 3.78 2.32 -30.00
CA GLY A 133 3.51 0.90 -30.17
C GLY A 133 3.82 0.08 -28.91
N LEU A 134 4.95 0.35 -28.25
CA LEU A 134 5.31 -0.30 -26.97
C LEU A 134 4.30 0.06 -25.87
N LEU A 135 3.93 1.34 -25.75
CA LEU A 135 2.92 1.79 -24.78
C LEU A 135 1.55 1.16 -25.05
N LEU A 136 1.14 1.06 -26.33
CA LEU A 136 -0.11 0.40 -26.70
C LEU A 136 -0.06 -1.10 -26.38
N GLY A 137 1.05 -1.77 -26.65
CA GLY A 137 1.29 -3.14 -26.22
C GLY A 137 1.15 -3.30 -24.70
N GLY A 138 1.75 -2.40 -23.93
CA GLY A 138 1.62 -2.36 -22.48
C GLY A 138 0.20 -2.12 -21.99
N ALA A 139 -0.56 -1.24 -22.63
CA ALA A 139 -1.95 -0.98 -22.30
C ALA A 139 -2.84 -2.22 -22.57
N VAL A 140 -2.60 -2.93 -23.67
CA VAL A 140 -3.29 -4.19 -23.98
C VAL A 140 -2.93 -5.27 -22.95
N LEU A 141 -1.65 -5.44 -22.64
CA LEU A 141 -1.20 -6.38 -21.60
C LEU A 141 -1.79 -6.04 -20.23
N ALA A 142 -1.86 -4.76 -19.87
CA ALA A 142 -2.43 -4.30 -18.62
C ALA A 142 -3.91 -4.71 -18.45
N SER A 143 -4.64 -4.88 -19.55
CA SER A 143 -6.04 -5.34 -19.52
C SER A 143 -6.17 -6.83 -19.18
N VAL A 144 -5.12 -7.63 -19.38
CA VAL A 144 -5.11 -9.08 -19.12
C VAL A 144 -4.42 -9.40 -17.79
N ILE A 145 -3.23 -8.87 -17.57
CA ILE A 145 -2.38 -9.19 -16.40
C ILE A 145 -2.36 -8.09 -15.34
N GLY A 146 -3.07 -6.98 -15.56
CA GLY A 146 -3.09 -5.81 -14.67
C GLY A 146 -1.99 -4.79 -14.98
N THR A 147 -2.24 -3.53 -14.61
CA THR A 147 -1.30 -2.41 -14.85
C THR A 147 0.04 -2.64 -14.18
N THR A 148 0.06 -3.17 -12.96
CA THR A 148 1.29 -3.51 -12.25
C THR A 148 2.12 -4.57 -12.97
N GLY A 149 1.44 -5.55 -13.59
CA GLY A 149 2.09 -6.60 -14.39
C GLY A 149 2.72 -6.08 -15.65
N ALA A 150 1.95 -5.32 -16.44
CA ALA A 150 2.45 -4.76 -17.68
C ALA A 150 3.66 -3.85 -17.47
N SER A 151 3.67 -3.02 -16.41
CA SER A 151 4.80 -2.13 -16.07
C SER A 151 6.06 -2.84 -15.57
N MET A 152 5.98 -4.10 -15.15
CA MET A 152 7.18 -4.87 -14.81
C MET A 152 7.81 -5.57 -16.01
N ILE A 153 7.05 -5.77 -17.10
CA ILE A 153 7.50 -6.45 -18.32
C ILE A 153 8.10 -5.48 -19.35
N LEU A 154 7.52 -4.27 -19.46
CA LEU A 154 7.88 -3.24 -20.43
C LEU A 154 8.56 -2.05 -19.78
#